data_AF-A0A0L0UJZ2-F1
#
_entry.id   AF-A0A0L0UJZ2-F1
#
_cell.length_a   1.000
_cell.length_b   1.000
_cell.length_c   1.000
_cell.angle_alpha   90.00
_cell.angle_beta   90.00
_cell.angle_gamma   90.00
#
_symmetry.space_group_name_H-M   'P 1'
#
loop_
_entity.id
_entity.type
_entity.pdbx_description
1 polymer ?
#
loop_
_entity_poly.entity_id
_entity_poly.type
_entity_poly.pdbx_seq_one_letter_code
_entity_poly.pdbx_strand_id
1 'polypeptide(L)'
;RSDEFQEWLDSSRSRPARGRVLTRLDNATRGNFGDCAPIGNGVSEMRIHYGSGYRVYFTRVDEVVYLLLIGGDKSTQKRDIQRAKEIADEFGIRNDS
;
A
#
# COMPACT_ATOMS: atom_id res chain seq x y z
N ARG A 1 4.69 -8.65 3.68
CA ARG A 1 4.74 -7.18 3.87
C ARG A 1 6.20 -6.76 3.95
N SER A 2 6.55 -5.57 3.48
CA SER A 2 7.92 -5.02 3.51
C SER A 2 8.29 -4.41 4.86
N ASP A 3 9.57 -4.09 5.01
CA ASP A 3 10.11 -3.39 6.17
C ASP A 3 9.57 -1.96 6.24
N GLU A 4 9.46 -1.23 5.13
CA GLU A 4 8.91 0.14 5.12
C GLU A 4 7.44 0.19 5.55
N PHE A 5 6.67 -0.85 5.18
CA PHE A 5 5.31 -0.98 5.67
C PHE A 5 5.29 -1.23 7.19
N GLN A 6 6.21 -2.06 7.68
CA GLN A 6 6.34 -2.35 9.11
C GLN A 6 6.79 -1.10 9.90
N GLU A 7 7.77 -0.36 9.41
CA GLU A 7 8.19 0.92 9.97
C GLU A 7 7.05 1.94 10.02
N TRP A 8 6.23 2.01 8.97
CA TRP A 8 5.05 2.87 8.99
C TRP A 8 4.07 2.44 10.10
N LEU A 9 3.84 1.13 10.25
CA LEU A 9 2.98 0.60 11.31
C LEU A 9 3.51 0.92 12.70
N ASP A 10 4.84 0.89 12.89
CA ASP A 10 5.49 1.13 14.19
C ASP A 10 5.69 2.62 14.49
N SER A 11 5.61 3.48 13.47
CA SER A 11 5.73 4.93 13.64
C SER A 11 4.60 5.54 14.48
N SER A 12 4.88 6.69 15.11
CA SER A 12 3.98 7.42 16.01
C SER A 12 2.83 8.17 15.31
N ARG A 13 2.17 7.54 14.33
CA ARG A 13 0.97 8.09 13.69
C ARG A 13 -0.20 8.16 14.66
N SER A 14 -1.09 9.12 14.43
CA SER A 14 -2.30 9.28 15.25
C SER A 14 -3.15 8.00 15.22
N ARG A 15 -3.76 7.66 16.37
CA ARG A 15 -4.66 6.50 16.48
C ARG A 15 -5.75 6.45 15.39
N PRO A 16 -6.40 7.57 15.02
CA PRO A 16 -7.42 7.57 13.96
C PRO A 16 -6.88 7.28 12.55
N ALA A 17 -5.63 7.64 12.26
CA ALA A 17 -4.99 7.34 10.98
C ALA A 17 -4.68 5.85 10.85
N ARG A 18 -4.04 5.27 11.89
CA ARG A 18 -3.74 3.83 11.94
C ARG A 18 -5.01 2.99 11.86
N GLY A 19 -6.05 3.36 12.62
CA GLY A 19 -7.32 2.65 12.60
C GLY A 19 -7.94 2.57 11.20
N ARG A 20 -7.96 3.68 10.45
CA ARG A 20 -8.52 3.70 9.08
C ARG A 20 -7.75 2.85 8.10
N VAL A 21 -6.42 2.85 8.18
CA VAL A 21 -5.57 1.97 7.37
C VAL A 21 -5.87 0.51 7.71
N LEU A 22 -5.87 0.14 8.99
CA LEU A 22 -6.16 -1.23 9.42
C LEU A 22 -7.56 -1.69 8.98
N THR A 23 -8.58 -0.85 9.10
CA THR A 23 -9.93 -1.16 8.59
C THR A 23 -9.93 -1.38 7.07
N ARG A 24 -9.19 -0.57 6.30
CA ARG A 24 -9.08 -0.78 4.85
C ARG A 24 -8.39 -2.11 4.54
N LEU A 25 -7.37 -2.49 5.31
CA LEU A 25 -6.68 -3.76 5.14
C LEU A 25 -7.57 -4.95 5.50
N ASP A 26 -8.33 -4.90 6.61
CA ASP A 26 -9.29 -5.96 6.96
C ASP A 26 -10.31 -6.18 5.83
N ASN A 27 -10.87 -5.11 5.27
CA ASN A 27 -11.76 -5.21 4.13
C ASN A 27 -11.07 -5.85 2.90
N ALA A 28 -9.82 -5.48 2.64
CA ALA A 28 -9.04 -6.06 1.54
C ALA A 28 -8.80 -7.56 1.71
N THR A 29 -8.60 -8.05 2.95
CA THR A 29 -8.49 -9.51 3.23
C THR A 29 -9.78 -10.27 2.89
N ARG A 30 -10.92 -9.57 2.84
CA ARG A 30 -12.24 -10.11 2.45
C ARG A 30 -12.54 -9.88 0.97
N GLY A 31 -11.55 -9.46 0.18
CA GLY A 31 -11.69 -9.17 -1.25
C GLY A 31 -12.23 -7.77 -1.57
N ASN A 32 -12.47 -6.91 -0.57
CA ASN A 32 -12.96 -5.55 -0.77
C ASN A 32 -11.85 -4.51 -0.61
N PHE A 33 -11.15 -4.21 -1.71
CA PHE A 33 -10.07 -3.22 -1.75
C PHE A 33 -10.56 -1.76 -1.74
N GLY A 34 -11.87 -1.55 -1.93
CA GLY A 34 -12.51 -0.24 -1.98
C GLY A 34 -11.97 0.61 -3.13
N ASP A 35 -11.68 1.88 -2.84
CA ASP A 35 -11.06 2.78 -3.80
C ASP A 35 -9.61 2.38 -4.05
N CYS A 36 -9.36 1.63 -5.12
CA CYS A 36 -8.03 1.21 -5.55
C CYS A 36 -7.83 1.30 -7.08
N ALA A 37 -6.57 1.47 -7.51
CA ALA A 37 -6.22 1.50 -8.92
C ALA A 37 -4.83 0.88 -9.18
N PRO A 38 -4.61 0.24 -10.34
CA PRO A 38 -3.27 -0.17 -10.76
C PRO A 38 -2.41 1.07 -11.05
N ILE A 39 -1.13 0.99 -10.71
CA ILE A 39 -0.12 2.05 -10.96
C ILE A 39 1.09 1.56 -11.78
N GLY A 40 0.98 0.34 -12.32
CA GLY A 40 1.98 -0.32 -13.16
C GLY A 40 2.92 -1.25 -12.40
N ASN A 41 3.66 -2.08 -13.13
CA ASN A 41 4.63 -3.06 -12.60
C ASN A 41 4.00 -4.04 -11.59
N GLY A 42 2.76 -4.45 -11.81
CA GLY A 42 2.05 -5.33 -10.86
C GLY A 42 1.67 -4.67 -9.53
N VAL A 43 1.90 -3.37 -9.36
CA VAL A 43 1.57 -2.62 -8.15
C VAL A 43 0.23 -1.90 -8.32
N SER A 44 -0.55 -1.87 -7.24
CA SER A 44 -1.79 -1.12 -7.09
C SER A 44 -1.73 -0.21 -5.86
N GLU A 45 -2.50 0.87 -5.87
CA GLU A 45 -2.69 1.74 -4.72
C GLU A 45 -4.12 1.62 -4.17
N MET A 46 -4.28 1.50 -2.85
CA MET A 46 -5.55 1.74 -2.15
C MET A 46 -5.57 3.15 -1.60
N ARG A 47 -6.61 3.91 -1.96
CA ARG A 47 -6.78 5.31 -1.59
C ARG A 47 -7.66 5.45 -0.37
N ILE A 48 -7.13 6.12 0.66
CA ILE A 48 -7.83 6.41 1.91
C ILE A 48 -7.93 7.93 2.05
N HIS A 49 -9.15 8.44 1.88
CA HIS A 49 -9.45 9.88 1.97
C HIS A 49 -9.60 10.30 3.43
N TYR A 50 -8.46 10.44 4.11
CA TYR A 50 -8.38 10.94 5.48
C TYR A 50 -7.11 11.75 5.69
N GLY A 51 -7.23 12.91 6.35
CA GLY A 51 -6.11 13.82 6.58
C GLY A 51 -5.46 14.25 5.26
N SER A 52 -4.14 14.08 5.17
CA SER A 52 -3.31 14.35 3.98
C SER A 52 -3.61 13.42 2.79
N GLY A 53 -4.35 12.34 3.00
CA GLY A 53 -4.70 11.35 1.98
C GLY A 53 -3.69 10.22 1.92
N TYR A 54 -3.96 9.14 2.66
CA TYR A 54 -3.08 7.97 2.71
C TYR A 54 -3.24 7.09 1.46
N ARG A 55 -2.16 6.43 1.08
CA ARG A 55 -2.09 5.44 0.00
C ARG A 55 -1.41 4.20 0.51
N VAL A 56 -2.09 3.06 0.45
CA VAL A 56 -1.43 1.76 0.69
C VAL A 56 -1.04 1.20 -0.66
N TYR A 57 0.25 1.04 -0.90
CA TYR A 57 0.77 0.39 -2.10
C TYR A 57 0.91 -1.09 -1.84
N PHE A 58 0.41 -1.89 -2.76
CA PHE A 58 0.37 -3.34 -2.62
C PHE A 58 0.50 -4.02 -3.99
N THR A 59 0.90 -5.28 -3.97
CA THR A 59 0.72 -6.19 -5.10
C THR A 59 -0.08 -7.40 -4.65
N ARG A 60 -0.65 -8.13 -5.62
CA ARG A 60 -1.45 -9.32 -5.39
C ARG A 60 -1.01 -10.41 -6.35
N VAL A 61 -0.61 -11.55 -5.79
CA VAL A 61 -0.33 -12.78 -6.53
C VAL A 61 -1.31 -13.82 -6.02
N ASP A 62 -2.17 -14.30 -6.91
CA ASP A 62 -3.30 -15.17 -6.58
C ASP A 62 -4.19 -14.58 -5.46
N GLU A 63 -4.26 -15.27 -4.32
CA GLU A 63 -5.02 -14.82 -3.14
C GLU A 63 -4.16 -14.06 -2.13
N VAL A 64 -2.85 -13.96 -2.36
CA VAL A 64 -1.90 -13.33 -1.43
C VAL A 64 -1.73 -11.86 -1.76
N VAL A 65 -1.95 -11.01 -0.75
CA VAL A 65 -1.74 -9.57 -0.84
C VAL A 65 -0.41 -9.20 -0.16
N TYR A 66 0.50 -8.62 -0.91
CA TYR A 66 1.78 -8.13 -0.41
C TYR A 66 1.70 -6.63 -0.19
N LEU A 67 1.81 -6.21 1.07
CA LEU A 67 1.81 -4.79 1.45
C LEU A 67 3.23 -4.23 1.37
N LEU A 68 3.42 -3.16 0.58
CA LEU A 68 4.74 -2.67 0.17
C LEU A 68 5.12 -1.35 0.85
N LEU A 69 4.17 -0.43 0.98
CA LEU A 69 4.44 0.91 1.51
C LEU A 69 3.12 1.59 1.85
N ILE A 70 3.16 2.52 2.83
CA ILE A 70 2.08 3.47 3.03
C ILE A 70 2.59 4.90 2.82
N GLY A 71 2.10 5.53 1.75
CA GLY A 71 2.28 6.96 1.49
C GLY A 71 1.33 7.78 2.35
N GLY A 72 1.81 8.90 2.87
CA GLY A 72 1.06 9.78 3.78
C GLY A 72 0.90 11.21 3.27
N ASP A 73 1.38 11.54 2.07
CA ASP A 73 1.28 12.88 1.50
C ASP A 73 1.26 12.78 -0.05
N LYS A 74 0.43 13.60 -0.69
CA LYS A 74 0.41 13.72 -2.16
C LYS A 74 1.72 14.29 -2.70
N SER A 75 2.43 15.13 -1.93
CA SER A 75 3.70 15.72 -2.35
C SER A 75 4.79 14.65 -2.57
N THR A 76 4.71 13.52 -1.87
CA THR A 76 5.66 12.40 -1.99
C THR A 76 5.17 11.28 -2.89
N GLN A 77 3.95 11.35 -3.41
CA GLN A 77 3.29 10.23 -4.10
C GLN A 77 4.15 9.66 -5.24
N LYS A 78 4.79 10.49 -6.06
CA LYS A 78 5.64 10.01 -7.16
C LYS A 78 6.83 9.17 -6.67
N ARG A 79 7.48 9.62 -5.59
CA ARG A 79 8.59 8.89 -4.96
C ARG A 79 8.09 7.61 -4.31
N ASP A 80 6.94 7.67 -3.65
CA ASP A 80 6.34 6.51 -3.00
C ASP A 80 5.94 5.44 -4.03
N ILE A 81 5.38 5.84 -5.17
CA ILE A 81 5.08 4.94 -6.30
C ILE A 81 6.35 4.26 -6.80
N GLN A 82 7.42 5.03 -7.01
CA GLN A 82 8.69 4.50 -7.49
C GLN A 82 9.26 3.47 -6.50
N ARG A 83 9.30 3.82 -5.20
CA ARG A 83 9.79 2.90 -4.16
C ARG A 83 8.91 1.65 -4.04
N ALA A 84 7.59 1.77 -4.16
CA ALA A 84 6.71 0.61 -4.11
C ALA A 84 6.98 -0.37 -5.25
N LYS A 85 7.32 0.12 -6.45
CA LYS A 85 7.71 -0.73 -7.59
C LYS A 85 9.02 -1.46 -7.33
N GLU A 86 10.01 -0.76 -6.77
CA GLU A 86 11.29 -1.36 -6.38
C GLU A 86 11.10 -2.48 -5.35
N ILE A 87 10.28 -2.26 -4.31
CA ILE A 87 9.98 -3.30 -3.30
C ILE A 87 9.27 -4.51 -3.94
N ALA A 88 8.37 -4.28 -4.90
CA ALA A 88 7.72 -5.37 -5.62
C ALA A 88 8.71 -6.19 -6.46
N ASP A 89 9.67 -5.52 -7.11
CA ASP A 89 10.76 -6.17 -7.83
C ASP A 89 11.68 -6.96 -6.87
N GLU A 90 12.02 -6.39 -5.70
CA GLU A 90 12.80 -7.05 -4.63
C GLU A 90 12.12 -8.32 -4.11
N PHE A 91 10.79 -8.35 -4.06
CA PHE A 91 10.01 -9.54 -3.71
C PHE A 91 9.97 -10.60 -4.82
N GLY A 92 10.58 -10.33 -5.97
CA GLY A 92 10.52 -11.21 -7.14
C GLY A 92 9.12 -11.27 -7.75
N ILE A 93 8.26 -10.29 -7.46
CA ILE A 93 6.89 -10.25 -7.97
C ILE A 93 6.93 -9.55 -9.33
N ARG A 94 7.46 -10.27 -10.31
CA ARG A 94 7.28 -9.92 -11.72
C ARG A 94 6.09 -10.71 -12.25
N ASN A 95 5.04 -10.00 -12.64
CA ASN A 95 4.14 -10.54 -13.64
C ASN A 95 4.92 -10.54 -14.95
N ASP A 96 5.65 -11.62 -15.22
CA ASP A 96 6.13 -11.91 -16.56
C ASP A 96 4.88 -12.04 -17.45
N SER A 97 4.62 -10.99 -18.24
CA SER A 97 3.70 -11.04 -19.38
C SER A 97 4.52 -11.17 -20.64
#